data_AF-A0A2E1N8R4-F1
#
_entry.id   AF-A0A2E1N8R4-F1
#
_cell.length_a   1.000
_cell.length_b   1.000
_cell.length_c   1.000
_cell.angle_alpha   90.00
_cell.angle_beta   90.00
_cell.angle_gamma   90.00
#
_symmetry.space_group_name_H-M   'P 1'
#
loop_
_entity.id
_entity.type
_entity.pdbx_description
1 polymer ?
#
loop_
_entity_poly.entity_id
_entity_poly.type
_entity_poly.pdbx_seq_one_letter_code
_entity_poly.pdbx_strand_id
1 'polypeptide(L)'
;MIIVVAALEFGSEKDRDEAVALTADVQRLTREEEPGCHDYCFAPDPAIPTRMQVYELWADSESLAAHFQHPYYERMAGLLQGVGIVSSTNQAYLVERGEPVYTEDGEKKTAFFQD
;
A
#
# COMPACT_ATOMS: atom_id res chain seq x y z
N MET A 1 14.59 -3.11 -2.45
CA MET A 1 13.19 -3.15 -1.97
C MET A 1 12.71 -1.74 -1.70
N ILE A 2 11.48 -1.45 -2.12
CA ILE A 2 10.85 -0.15 -1.96
C ILE A 2 9.54 -0.37 -1.20
N ILE A 3 9.26 0.49 -0.23
CA ILE A 3 7.97 0.55 0.46
C ILE A 3 7.25 1.79 -0.06
N VAL A 4 6.02 1.61 -0.53
CA VAL A 4 5.10 2.73 -0.76
C VAL A 4 4.11 2.77 0.40
N VAL A 5 3.99 3.93 1.02
CA VAL A 5 2.90 4.23 1.95
C VAL A 5 2.12 5.41 1.43
N ALA A 6 0.80 5.27 1.43
CA ALA A 6 -0.08 6.38 1.11
C ALA A 6 -1.28 6.42 2.06
N ALA A 7 -1.89 7.59 2.13
CA ALA A 7 -3.15 7.82 2.81
C ALA A 7 -4.08 8.54 1.82
N LEU A 8 -5.23 7.94 1.54
CA LEU A 8 -6.30 8.56 0.78
C LEU A 8 -7.37 9.04 1.75
N GLU A 9 -7.75 10.31 1.65
CA GLU A 9 -8.80 10.92 2.45
C GLU A 9 -10.08 11.04 1.64
N PHE A 10 -11.20 10.75 2.27
CA PHE A 10 -12.52 10.74 1.66
C PHE A 10 -13.46 11.76 2.33
N GLY A 11 -14.48 12.21 1.61
CA GLY A 11 -15.51 13.09 2.16
C GLY A 11 -16.36 12.44 3.26
N SER A 12 -16.48 11.11 3.24
CA SER A 12 -17.25 10.34 4.22
C SER A 12 -16.68 8.93 4.42
N GLU A 13 -17.00 8.30 5.55
CA GLU A 13 -16.69 6.88 5.80
C GLU A 13 -17.35 5.97 4.78
N LYS A 14 -18.55 6.31 4.31
CA LYS A 14 -19.25 5.55 3.26
C LYS A 14 -18.45 5.53 1.96
N ASP A 15 -17.92 6.67 1.53
CA ASP A 15 -17.12 6.74 0.29
C ASP A 15 -15.81 5.96 0.46
N ARG A 16 -15.18 6.04 1.65
CA ARG A 16 -13.99 5.24 1.99
C ARG A 16 -14.27 3.75 1.90
N ASP A 17 -15.35 3.28 2.52
CA ASP A 17 -15.75 1.86 2.51
C ASP A 17 -16.07 1.39 1.08
N GLU A 18 -16.73 2.22 0.27
CA GLU A 18 -16.97 1.96 -1.15
C GLU A 18 -15.65 1.82 -1.92
N ALA A 19 -14.66 2.68 -1.69
CA ALA A 19 -13.35 2.60 -2.32
C ALA A 19 -12.59 1.30 -1.97
N VAL A 20 -12.64 0.89 -0.69
CA VAL A 20 -12.05 -0.38 -0.23
C VAL A 20 -12.69 -1.55 -0.97
N ALA A 21 -14.03 -1.60 -1.05
CA ALA A 21 -14.75 -2.67 -1.72
C ALA A 21 -14.47 -2.70 -3.24
N LEU A 22 -14.49 -1.53 -3.90
CA LEU A 22 -14.29 -1.40 -5.34
C LEU A 22 -12.89 -1.82 -5.79
N THR A 23 -11.86 -1.55 -4.99
CA THR A 23 -10.47 -1.81 -5.36
C THR A 23 -9.97 -3.21 -4.97
N ALA A 24 -10.74 -3.99 -4.21
CA ALA A 24 -10.30 -5.29 -3.67
C ALA A 24 -9.79 -6.27 -4.75
N ASP A 25 -10.50 -6.40 -5.89
CA ASP A 25 -10.08 -7.31 -6.96
C ASP A 25 -8.81 -6.85 -7.66
N VAL A 26 -8.69 -5.55 -7.97
CA VAL A 26 -7.50 -5.03 -8.64
C VAL A 26 -6.27 -5.08 -7.72
N GLN A 27 -6.44 -4.90 -6.40
CA GLN A 27 -5.35 -5.08 -5.44
C GLN A 27 -4.83 -6.53 -5.42
N ARG A 28 -5.74 -7.51 -5.43
CA ARG A 28 -5.37 -8.93 -5.52
C ARG A 28 -4.61 -9.21 -6.81
N LEU A 29 -5.14 -8.76 -7.95
CA LEU A 29 -4.53 -8.96 -9.27
C LEU A 29 -3.15 -8.31 -9.37
N THR A 30 -2.98 -7.08 -8.89
CA THR A 30 -1.66 -6.42 -8.82
C THR A 30 -0.66 -7.25 -8.03
N ARG A 31 -1.06 -7.76 -6.84
CA ARG A 31 -0.16 -8.58 -6.02
C ARG A 31 0.18 -9.92 -6.66
N GLU A 32 -0.78 -10.57 -7.30
CA GLU A 32 -0.62 -11.93 -7.85
C GLU A 32 0.09 -11.95 -9.21
N GLU A 33 -0.06 -10.89 -10.01
CA GLU A 33 0.34 -10.91 -11.42
C GLU A 33 1.45 -9.91 -11.76
N GLU A 34 1.65 -8.83 -11.00
CA GLU A 34 2.70 -7.85 -11.30
C GLU A 34 4.07 -8.33 -10.78
N PRO A 35 5.08 -8.48 -11.66
CA PRO A 35 6.41 -8.90 -11.24
C PRO A 35 7.01 -7.95 -10.20
N GLY A 36 7.58 -8.53 -9.14
CA GLY A 36 8.22 -7.76 -8.07
C GLY A 36 7.26 -7.08 -7.09
N CYS A 37 5.94 -7.26 -7.22
CA CYS A 37 4.99 -6.88 -6.18
C CYS A 37 4.96 -7.97 -5.09
N HIS A 38 5.28 -7.60 -3.85
CA HIS A 38 5.22 -8.51 -2.70
C HIS A 38 3.97 -8.27 -1.86
N ASP A 39 3.59 -7.01 -1.69
CA ASP A 39 2.36 -6.60 -1.03
C ASP A 39 1.73 -5.43 -1.77
N TYR A 40 0.41 -5.40 -1.76
CA TYR A 40 -0.41 -4.33 -2.33
C TYR A 40 -1.76 -4.33 -1.61
N CYS A 41 -1.93 -3.45 -0.64
CA CYS A 41 -3.04 -3.48 0.30
C CYS A 41 -3.57 -2.08 0.61
N PHE A 42 -4.84 -1.84 0.32
CA PHE A 42 -5.55 -0.63 0.69
C PHE A 42 -6.61 -0.98 1.73
N ALA A 43 -6.49 -0.42 2.93
CA ALA A 43 -7.28 -0.82 4.08
C ALA A 43 -7.87 0.39 4.83
N PRO A 44 -9.05 0.26 5.45
CA PRO A 44 -9.61 1.30 6.28
C PRO A 44 -8.72 1.62 7.48
N ASP A 45 -8.49 2.91 7.75
CA ASP A 45 -7.85 3.33 9.00
C ASP A 45 -8.87 3.18 10.16
N PRO A 46 -8.54 2.43 11.24
CA PRO A 46 -9.44 2.25 12.37
C PRO A 46 -9.56 3.49 13.27
N ALA A 47 -8.62 4.44 13.19
CA ALA A 47 -8.60 5.66 13.99
C ALA A 47 -9.24 6.86 13.26
N ILE A 48 -9.28 6.82 11.93
CA ILE A 48 -9.80 7.92 11.10
C ILE A 48 -10.82 7.34 10.09
N PRO A 49 -12.14 7.49 10.36
CA PRO A 49 -13.19 6.84 9.56
C PRO A 49 -13.17 7.19 8.06
N THR A 50 -12.66 8.37 7.71
CA THR A 50 -12.59 8.88 6.34
C THR A 50 -11.28 8.54 5.64
N ARG A 51 -10.41 7.71 6.23
CA ARG A 51 -9.09 7.41 5.67
C ARG A 51 -8.99 5.95 5.23
N MET A 52 -8.33 5.77 4.09
CA MET A 52 -7.80 4.50 3.63
C MET A 52 -6.27 4.58 3.60
N GLN A 53 -5.61 3.62 4.26
CA GLN A 53 -4.17 3.45 4.24
C GLN A 53 -3.80 2.54 3.08
N VAL A 54 -2.73 2.89 2.38
CA VAL A 54 -2.15 2.11 1.29
C VAL A 54 -0.76 1.64 1.73
N TYR A 55 -0.51 0.35 1.56
CA TYR A 55 0.79 -0.27 1.75
C TYR A 55 1.15 -1.08 0.52
N GLU A 56 2.31 -0.80 -0.05
CA GLU A 56 2.88 -1.57 -1.14
C GLU A 56 4.34 -1.93 -0.82
N LEU A 57 4.74 -3.13 -1.22
CA LEU A 57 6.09 -3.62 -1.08
C LEU A 57 6.59 -4.11 -2.44
N TRP A 58 7.63 -3.47 -2.95
CA TRP A 58 8.20 -3.73 -4.27
C TRP A 58 9.64 -4.21 -4.18
N ALA A 59 10.01 -5.16 -5.04
CA ALA A 59 11.36 -5.72 -5.10
C ALA A 59 12.42 -4.64 -5.37
N ASP A 60 12.17 -3.77 -6.34
CA ASP A 60 13.10 -2.76 -6.84
C ASP A 60 12.40 -1.62 -7.61
N SER A 61 13.19 -0.65 -8.05
CA SER A 61 12.72 0.53 -8.79
C SER A 61 12.15 0.20 -10.17
N GLU A 62 12.64 -0.85 -10.83
CA GLU A 62 12.17 -1.25 -12.15
C GLU A 62 10.74 -1.80 -12.05
N SER A 63 10.51 -2.68 -11.08
CA SER A 63 9.19 -3.25 -10.77
C SER A 63 8.17 -2.15 -10.43
N LEU A 64 8.52 -1.22 -9.55
CA LEU A 64 7.63 -0.08 -9.21
C LEU A 64 7.41 0.87 -10.39
N ALA A 65 8.41 1.11 -11.24
CA ALA A 65 8.20 1.94 -12.43
C ALA A 65 7.27 1.25 -13.44
N ALA A 66 7.41 -0.07 -13.60
CA ALA A 66 6.55 -0.89 -14.47
C ALA A 66 5.10 -0.92 -13.98
N HIS A 67 4.87 -0.91 -12.66
CA HIS A 67 3.54 -0.80 -12.06
C HIS A 67 2.74 0.37 -12.65
N PHE A 68 3.34 1.55 -12.74
CA PHE A 68 2.67 2.75 -13.28
C PHE A 68 2.33 2.68 -14.77
N GLN A 69 2.81 1.67 -15.48
CA GLN A 69 2.47 1.37 -16.88
C GLN A 69 1.54 0.15 -17.02
N HIS A 70 1.22 -0.53 -15.91
CA HIS A 70 0.45 -1.75 -15.92
C HIS A 70 -1.06 -1.47 -16.05
N PRO A 71 -1.84 -2.30 -16.77
CA PRO A 71 -3.29 -2.11 -16.90
C PRO A 71 -4.04 -2.10 -15.56
N TYR A 72 -3.52 -2.77 -14.54
CA TYR A 72 -4.13 -2.77 -13.21
C TYR A 72 -3.93 -1.44 -12.48
N TYR A 73 -2.83 -0.73 -12.70
CA TYR A 73 -2.68 0.62 -12.18
C TYR A 73 -3.71 1.56 -12.80
N GLU A 74 -3.91 1.53 -14.12
CA GLU A 74 -4.95 2.35 -14.77
C GLU A 74 -6.36 1.98 -14.29
N ARG A 75 -6.65 0.67 -14.15
CA ARG A 75 -7.93 0.20 -13.60
C ARG A 75 -8.14 0.71 -12.17
N MET A 76 -7.12 0.62 -11.32
CA MET A 76 -7.15 1.10 -9.94
C MET A 76 -7.40 2.62 -9.88
N ALA A 77 -6.63 3.40 -10.65
CA ALA A 77 -6.80 4.85 -10.71
C ALA A 77 -8.20 5.25 -11.19
N GLY A 78 -8.73 4.55 -12.21
CA GLY A 78 -10.07 4.77 -12.73
C GLY A 78 -11.18 4.46 -11.71
N LEU A 79 -11.03 3.37 -10.93
CA LEU A 79 -11.96 3.03 -9.85
C LEU A 79 -11.97 4.11 -8.76
N LEU A 80 -10.81 4.65 -8.39
CA LEU A 80 -10.69 5.64 -7.32
C LEU A 80 -11.12 7.05 -7.73
N GLN A 81 -11.00 7.42 -9.01
CA GLN A 81 -11.40 8.74 -9.51
C GLN A 81 -12.89 9.05 -9.26
N GLY A 82 -13.73 8.03 -9.16
CA GLY A 82 -15.18 8.16 -8.94
C GLY A 82 -15.63 8.24 -7.49
N VAL A 83 -14.74 8.05 -6.50
CA VAL A 83 -15.14 7.68 -5.14
C VAL A 83 -14.69 8.71 -4.10
N GLY A 84 -15.15 9.96 -4.23
CA GLY A 84 -15.14 10.93 -3.13
C GLY A 84 -13.79 11.27 -2.49
N ILE A 85 -12.66 10.98 -3.14
CA ILE A 85 -11.33 11.33 -2.63
C ILE A 85 -11.18 12.86 -2.59
N VAL A 86 -10.81 13.39 -1.43
CA VAL A 86 -10.59 14.83 -1.22
C VAL A 86 -9.11 15.21 -1.18
N SER A 87 -8.25 14.29 -0.75
CA SER A 87 -6.80 14.47 -0.78
C SER A 87 -6.08 13.13 -0.74
N SER A 88 -4.79 13.15 -1.10
CA SER A 88 -3.91 11.99 -0.94
C SER A 88 -2.50 12.44 -0.55
N THR A 89 -1.82 11.59 0.23
CA THR A 89 -0.38 11.67 0.48
C THR A 89 0.23 10.36 0.01
N ASN A 90 1.25 10.39 -0.83
CA ASN A 90 1.90 9.21 -1.38
C ASN A 90 3.42 9.35 -1.24
N GLN A 91 4.07 8.35 -0.64
CA GLN A 91 5.52 8.39 -0.40
C GLN A 91 6.15 7.02 -0.63
N ALA A 92 7.24 7.01 -1.40
CA ALA A 92 8.11 5.86 -1.55
C ALA A 92 9.36 5.99 -0.65
N TYR A 93 9.78 4.88 -0.07
CA TYR A 93 10.99 4.74 0.74
C TYR A 93 11.84 3.60 0.21
N LEU A 94 13.12 3.87 -0.02
CA LEU A 94 14.10 2.83 -0.34
C LEU A 94 14.57 2.16 0.96
N VAL A 95 14.46 0.83 1.03
CA VAL A 95 14.91 0.07 2.19
C VAL A 95 16.42 -0.16 2.11
N GLU A 96 17.18 0.43 3.03
CA GLU A 96 18.62 0.22 3.16
C GLU A 96 18.96 -0.97 4.08
N ARG A 97 18.21 -1.13 5.19
CA ARG A 97 18.37 -2.22 6.17
C ARG A 97 17.00 -2.74 6.60
N GLY A 98 16.92 -4.05 6.87
CA GLY A 98 15.73 -4.72 7.40
C GLY A 98 16.13 -5.83 8.36
N GLU A 99 15.38 -5.99 9.44
CA GLU A 99 15.60 -7.04 10.44
C GLU A 99 14.27 -7.40 11.12
N PRO A 100 14.11 -8.62 11.66
CA PRO A 100 12.88 -9.03 12.34
C PRO A 100 12.69 -8.24 13.63
N VAL A 101 11.44 -8.06 14.05
CA VAL A 101 11.10 -7.41 15.33
C VAL A 101 11.21 -8.34 16.54
N TYR A 102 11.28 -9.64 16.29
CA TYR A 102 11.47 -10.68 17.29
C TYR A 102 12.83 -11.37 17.08
N THR A 103 13.37 -11.89 18.17
CA THR A 103 14.52 -12.82 18.16
C THR A 103 14.09 -14.18 17.61
N GLU A 104 15.06 -15.07 17.36
CA GLU A 104 14.78 -16.45 16.94
C GLU A 104 13.94 -17.22 17.97
N ASP A 105 14.09 -16.88 19.26
CA ASP A 105 13.31 -17.46 20.37
C ASP A 105 11.90 -16.83 20.52
N GLY A 106 11.55 -15.85 19.67
CA GLY A 106 10.25 -15.16 19.68
C GLY A 106 10.14 -13.98 20.64
N GLU A 107 11.21 -13.66 21.37
CA GLU A 107 11.25 -12.51 22.28
C GLU A 107 11.34 -11.18 21.53
N LYS A 108 10.72 -10.12 22.08
CA LYS A 108 10.77 -8.77 21.49
C LYS A 108 12.19 -8.22 21.54
N LYS A 109 12.67 -7.68 20.41
CA LYS A 109 13.92 -6.93 20.39
C LYS A 109 13.74 -5.61 21.14
N THR A 110 14.77 -5.22 21.89
CA THR A 110 14.82 -3.93 22.62
C THR A 110 15.69 -2.88 21.93
N ALA A 111 16.41 -3.28 20.88
CA ALA A 111 17.24 -2.41 20.06
C ALA A 111 17.16 -2.89 18.61
N PHE A 112 17.29 -1.93 17.68
CA PHE A 112 17.16 -2.19 16.26
C PHE A 112 18.33 -1.60 15.49
N PHE A 113 18.80 -2.33 14.47
CA PHE A 113 19.82 -1.87 13.53
C PHE A 113 21.14 -1.46 14.20
N GLN A 114 21.50 -2.11 15.30
CA GLN A 114 22.77 -1.88 16.00
C GLN A 114 23.90 -2.66 15.32
N ASP A 115 24.45 -2.05 14.28
CA ASP A 115 25.78 -2.31 13.74
C ASP A 115 26.51 -0.97 13.64
#